data_AF-A0A935EVI1-F1
#
_entry.id   AF-A0A935EVI1-F1
#
_cell.length_a   1.000
_cell.length_b   1.000
_cell.length_c   1.000
_cell.angle_alpha   90.00
_cell.angle_beta   90.00
_cell.angle_gamma   90.00
#
_symmetry.space_group_name_H-M   'P 1'
#
loop_
_entity.id
_entity.type
_entity.pdbx_description
1 polymer ?
#
loop_
_entity_poly.entity_id
_entity_poly.type
_entity_poly.pdbx_seq_one_letter_code
_entity_poly.pdbx_strand_id
1 'polypeptide(L)'
;MNRSGDSGYHDQVIWRTKWFRLIGLLPLIFFIARLVEYVQVGTPSQVLWMCHLANLLLALGLFTANPAIIRVSALLILFGIPPWAVDMFVIKIITPVSIASHLGGTILSLLILEKVRMKPRIWIAGIILFLLVQQICRSFTPFDLDVNNAHKVYSIWKDMIGNYWLYWIPSVLVVSTAMWIIEKVLLLVFPEKQNGE
;
A
#
# COMPACT_ATOMS: atom_id res chain seq x y z
N MET A 1 -9.08 -36.60 -23.87
CA MET A 1 -9.29 -35.13 -23.99
C MET A 1 -8.69 -34.48 -22.76
N ASN A 2 -7.47 -33.93 -22.89
CA ASN A 2 -6.74 -33.29 -21.80
C ASN A 2 -6.62 -31.79 -22.14
N ARG A 3 -7.46 -30.95 -21.53
CA ARG A 3 -7.50 -29.48 -21.71
C ARG A 3 -7.05 -28.73 -20.45
N SER A 4 -6.16 -29.31 -19.65
CA SER A 4 -5.71 -28.71 -18.38
C SER A 4 -4.37 -27.97 -18.47
N GLY A 5 -3.62 -28.08 -19.57
CA GLY A 5 -2.28 -27.47 -19.70
C GLY A 5 -2.25 -26.01 -20.19
N ASP A 6 -3.33 -25.50 -20.78
CA ASP A 6 -3.29 -24.22 -21.53
C ASP A 6 -3.69 -22.99 -20.69
N SER A 7 -4.44 -23.18 -19.60
CA SER A 7 -4.91 -22.06 -18.77
C SER A 7 -3.78 -21.40 -17.97
N GLY A 8 -2.76 -22.18 -17.60
CA GLY A 8 -1.63 -21.70 -16.79
C GLY A 8 -0.76 -20.68 -17.50
N TYR A 9 -0.52 -20.87 -18.80
CA TYR A 9 0.31 -20.00 -19.63
C TYR A 9 -0.43 -18.71 -20.00
N HIS A 10 -1.71 -18.80 -20.36
CA HIS A 10 -2.52 -17.63 -20.69
C HIS A 10 -2.67 -16.64 -19.51
N ASP A 11 -2.82 -17.15 -18.27
CA ASP A 11 -2.89 -16.31 -17.07
C ASP A 11 -1.59 -15.53 -16.79
N GLN A 12 -0.43 -16.12 -17.08
CA GLN A 12 0.89 -15.49 -16.86
C GLN A 12 1.15 -14.31 -17.82
N VAL A 13 0.42 -14.25 -18.94
CA VAL A 13 0.60 -13.24 -19.99
C VAL A 13 -0.48 -12.15 -19.95
N ILE A 14 -1.69 -12.46 -19.45
CA ILE A 14 -2.84 -11.54 -19.54
C ILE A 14 -2.59 -10.20 -18.84
N TRP A 15 -1.89 -10.22 -17.70
CA TRP A 15 -1.62 -9.01 -16.93
C TRP A 15 -0.58 -8.08 -17.56
N ARG A 16 0.18 -8.57 -18.55
CA ARG A 16 1.13 -7.77 -19.35
C ARG A 16 0.48 -7.07 -20.53
N THR A 17 -0.77 -7.41 -20.87
CA THR A 17 -1.48 -6.81 -22.00
C THR A 17 -1.76 -5.33 -21.77
N LYS A 18 -1.86 -4.55 -22.86
CA LYS A 18 -2.18 -3.11 -22.79
C LYS A 18 -3.49 -2.86 -22.03
N TRP A 19 -4.51 -3.68 -22.26
CA TRP A 19 -5.82 -3.57 -21.62
C TRP A 19 -5.75 -3.77 -20.10
N PHE A 20 -5.00 -4.77 -19.65
CA PHE A 20 -4.82 -4.96 -18.21
C PHE A 20 -4.05 -3.81 -17.57
N ARG A 21 -3.04 -3.27 -18.26
CA ARG A 21 -2.27 -2.11 -17.77
C ARG A 21 -3.14 -0.86 -17.59
N LEU A 22 -4.22 -0.70 -18.38
CA LEU A 22 -5.17 0.42 -18.23
C LEU A 22 -5.96 0.37 -16.92
N ILE A 23 -6.03 -0.78 -16.24
CA ILE A 23 -6.58 -0.87 -14.88
C ILE A 23 -5.83 0.07 -13.93
N GLY A 24 -4.55 0.39 -14.21
CA GLY A 24 -3.76 1.36 -13.46
C GLY A 24 -4.34 2.78 -13.42
N LEU A 25 -5.30 3.10 -14.30
CA LEU A 25 -6.04 4.36 -14.22
C LEU A 25 -6.88 4.45 -12.94
N LEU A 26 -7.44 3.35 -12.43
CA LEU A 26 -8.26 3.36 -11.21
C LEU A 26 -7.48 3.80 -9.96
N PRO A 27 -6.34 3.16 -9.59
CA PRO A 27 -5.58 3.59 -8.43
C PRO A 27 -4.92 4.96 -8.65
N LEU A 28 -4.64 5.35 -9.90
CA LEU A 28 -4.23 6.73 -10.21
C LEU A 28 -5.35 7.73 -9.91
N ILE A 29 -6.59 7.44 -10.28
CA ILE A 29 -7.76 8.28 -9.97
C ILE A 29 -7.95 8.38 -8.45
N PHE A 30 -7.79 7.29 -7.70
CA PHE A 30 -7.85 7.34 -6.23
C PHE A 30 -6.79 8.29 -5.65
N PHE A 31 -5.56 8.20 -6.13
CA PHE A 31 -4.47 9.09 -5.71
C PHE A 31 -4.76 10.55 -6.07
N ILE A 32 -5.15 10.84 -7.32
CA ILE A 32 -5.45 12.21 -7.78
C ILE A 32 -6.63 12.79 -7.00
N ALA A 33 -7.70 12.02 -6.77
CA ALA A 33 -8.85 12.49 -6.01
C ALA A 33 -8.46 12.86 -4.57
N ARG A 34 -7.61 12.06 -3.91
CA ARG A 34 -7.06 12.40 -2.58
C ARG A 34 -6.19 13.64 -2.62
N LEU A 35 -5.33 13.78 -3.64
CA LEU A 35 -4.49 14.97 -3.81
C LEU A 35 -5.34 16.23 -3.96
N VAL A 36 -6.36 16.19 -4.82
CA VAL A 36 -7.28 17.32 -5.03
C VAL A 36 -8.00 17.67 -3.73
N GLU A 37 -8.54 16.69 -3.00
CA GLU A 37 -9.19 16.93 -1.71
C GLU A 37 -8.24 17.62 -0.72
N TYR A 38 -7.00 17.13 -0.60
CA TYR A 38 -6.01 17.71 0.32
C TYR A 38 -5.53 19.10 -0.09
N VAL A 39 -5.40 19.37 -1.39
CA VAL A 39 -5.10 20.72 -1.90
C VAL A 39 -6.24 21.69 -1.56
N GLN A 40 -7.50 21.26 -1.73
CA GLN A 40 -8.67 22.10 -1.44
C GLN A 40 -8.79 22.48 0.04
N VAL A 41 -8.37 21.60 0.95
CA VAL A 41 -8.37 21.87 2.39
C VAL A 41 -7.02 22.43 2.91
N GLY A 42 -6.10 22.79 2.01
CA GLY A 42 -4.84 23.44 2.37
C GLY A 42 -3.79 22.53 3.03
N THR A 43 -3.90 21.20 2.89
CA THR A 43 -2.97 20.22 3.50
C THR A 43 -2.37 19.25 2.47
N PRO A 44 -1.79 19.73 1.34
CA PRO A 44 -1.38 18.88 0.22
C PRO A 44 -0.37 17.77 0.58
N SER A 45 0.47 18.00 1.59
CA SER A 45 1.45 17.01 2.08
C SER A 45 0.80 15.74 2.65
N GLN A 46 -0.47 15.79 3.05
CA GLN A 46 -1.21 14.61 3.48
C GLN A 46 -1.33 13.56 2.35
N VAL A 47 -1.14 13.93 1.08
CA VAL A 47 -1.08 12.95 -0.02
C VAL A 47 0.09 11.95 0.13
N LEU A 48 1.09 12.27 0.96
CA LEU A 48 2.26 11.42 1.19
C LEU A 48 2.01 10.28 2.20
N TRP A 49 0.80 10.15 2.77
CA TRP A 49 0.47 8.94 3.53
C TRP A 49 0.75 7.69 2.69
N MET A 50 1.33 6.69 3.35
CA MET A 50 1.79 5.48 2.67
C MET A 50 0.69 4.78 1.87
N CYS A 51 -0.55 4.79 2.35
CA CYS A 51 -1.70 4.21 1.64
C CYS A 51 -2.01 4.92 0.30
N HIS A 52 -1.86 6.24 0.24
CA HIS A 52 -2.07 7.03 -0.99
C HIS A 52 -0.92 6.80 -1.96
N LEU A 53 0.33 6.86 -1.48
CA LEU A 53 1.51 6.56 -2.30
C LEU A 53 1.49 5.12 -2.82
N ALA A 54 0.97 4.17 -2.05
CA ALA A 54 0.82 2.79 -2.50
C ALA A 54 -0.19 2.65 -3.66
N ASN A 55 -1.25 3.46 -3.72
CA ASN A 55 -2.13 3.52 -4.89
C ASN A 55 -1.39 4.09 -6.12
N LEU A 56 -0.60 5.16 -5.95
CA LEU A 56 0.24 5.69 -7.03
C LEU A 56 1.25 4.66 -7.54
N LEU A 57 1.89 3.92 -6.62
CA LEU A 57 2.81 2.85 -6.97
C LEU A 57 2.12 1.67 -7.64
N LEU A 58 0.88 1.33 -7.24
CA LEU A 58 0.10 0.30 -7.92
C LEU A 58 -0.19 0.70 -9.36
N ALA A 59 -0.59 1.95 -9.59
CA ALA A 59 -0.75 2.51 -10.94
C ALA A 59 0.54 2.41 -11.75
N LEU A 60 1.68 2.83 -11.17
CA LEU A 60 2.99 2.75 -11.81
C LEU A 60 3.39 1.31 -12.14
N GLY A 61 3.18 0.38 -11.21
CA GLY A 61 3.46 -1.04 -11.39
C GLY A 61 2.64 -1.66 -12.51
N LEU A 62 1.36 -1.29 -12.61
CA LEU A 62 0.48 -1.71 -13.71
C LEU A 62 0.93 -1.09 -15.04
N PHE A 63 1.15 0.21 -15.09
CA PHE A 63 1.60 0.87 -16.32
C PHE A 63 2.94 0.34 -16.81
N THR A 64 3.86 -0.02 -15.92
CA THR A 64 5.17 -0.58 -16.29
C THR A 64 5.18 -2.10 -16.43
N ALA A 65 4.05 -2.77 -16.16
CA ALA A 65 3.97 -4.23 -16.04
C ALA A 65 5.08 -4.80 -15.13
N ASN A 66 5.39 -4.11 -14.03
CA ASN A 66 6.41 -4.51 -13.08
C ASN A 66 5.77 -5.25 -11.88
N PRO A 67 5.91 -6.59 -11.81
CA PRO A 67 5.26 -7.38 -10.77
C PRO A 67 5.81 -7.08 -9.36
N ALA A 68 7.08 -6.67 -9.24
CA ALA A 68 7.65 -6.33 -7.94
C ALA A 68 6.99 -5.07 -7.36
N ILE A 69 6.82 -4.03 -8.18
CA ILE A 69 6.13 -2.79 -7.76
C ILE A 69 4.68 -3.09 -7.39
N ILE A 70 3.97 -3.89 -8.20
CA ILE A 70 2.59 -4.29 -7.92
C ILE A 70 2.48 -4.99 -6.56
N ARG A 71 3.35 -5.97 -6.29
CA ARG A 71 3.35 -6.75 -5.04
C ARG A 71 3.65 -5.89 -3.81
N VAL A 72 4.67 -5.01 -3.91
CA VAL A 72 4.99 -4.06 -2.84
C VAL A 72 3.81 -3.12 -2.59
N SER A 73 3.18 -2.62 -3.65
CA SER A 73 2.03 -1.71 -3.54
C SER A 73 0.83 -2.38 -2.85
N ALA A 74 0.50 -3.61 -3.24
CA ALA A 74 -0.59 -4.37 -2.60
C ALA A 74 -0.31 -4.61 -1.12
N LEU A 75 0.93 -4.95 -0.77
CA LEU A 75 1.35 -5.11 0.63
C LEU A 75 1.16 -3.82 1.43
N LEU A 76 1.59 -2.68 0.90
CA LEU A 76 1.48 -1.38 1.55
C LEU A 76 0.02 -0.92 1.68
N ILE A 77 -0.81 -1.16 0.66
CA ILE A 77 -2.26 -0.88 0.71
C ILE A 77 -2.91 -1.65 1.85
N LEU A 78 -2.66 -2.97 1.96
CA LEU A 78 -3.22 -3.81 3.01
C LEU A 78 -2.72 -3.41 4.40
N PHE A 79 -1.42 -3.11 4.52
CA PHE A 79 -0.84 -2.60 5.76
C PHE A 79 -1.47 -1.25 6.19
N GLY A 80 -1.86 -0.41 5.24
CA GLY A 80 -2.50 0.87 5.50
C GLY A 80 -3.95 0.79 6.02
N ILE A 81 -4.62 -0.36 5.91
CA ILE A 81 -6.03 -0.48 6.32
C ILE A 81 -6.24 -0.38 7.83
N PRO A 82 -5.49 -1.08 8.71
CA PRO A 82 -5.64 -0.91 10.14
C PRO A 82 -5.48 0.54 10.64
N PRO A 83 -4.40 1.29 10.32
CA PRO A 83 -4.28 2.68 10.78
C PRO A 83 -5.37 3.57 10.18
N TRP A 84 -5.75 3.39 8.91
CA TRP A 84 -6.88 4.12 8.33
C TRP A 84 -8.20 3.83 9.07
N ALA A 85 -8.46 2.59 9.44
CA ALA A 85 -9.66 2.22 10.20
C ALA A 85 -9.66 2.89 11.58
N VAL A 86 -8.51 2.97 12.25
CA VAL A 86 -8.36 3.72 13.51
C VAL A 86 -8.70 5.19 13.29
N ASP A 87 -8.12 5.83 12.27
CA ASP A 87 -8.39 7.25 11.96
C ASP A 87 -9.88 7.49 11.64
N MET A 88 -10.51 6.54 10.94
CA MET A 88 -11.92 6.59 10.59
C MET A 88 -12.84 6.45 11.81
N PHE A 89 -12.61 5.44 12.68
CA PHE A 89 -13.50 5.14 13.80
C PHE A 89 -13.23 5.98 15.04
N VAL A 90 -11.96 6.31 15.30
CA VAL A 90 -11.53 7.03 16.50
C VAL A 90 -11.46 8.52 16.25
N ILE A 91 -10.83 8.92 15.14
CA ILE A 91 -10.56 10.34 14.82
C ILE A 91 -11.69 10.95 13.96
N LYS A 92 -12.60 10.12 13.42
CA LYS A 92 -13.78 10.51 12.63
C LYS A 92 -13.42 11.28 11.35
N ILE A 93 -12.22 11.07 10.80
CA ILE A 93 -11.79 11.65 9.53
C ILE A 93 -12.25 10.70 8.41
N ILE A 94 -13.44 10.94 7.86
CA ILE A 94 -14.00 10.11 6.80
C ILE A 94 -14.60 10.95 5.68
N THR A 95 -14.14 10.71 4.46
CA THR A 95 -14.76 11.24 3.24
C THR A 95 -15.08 10.09 2.29
N PRO A 96 -16.06 10.23 1.37
CA PRO A 96 -16.33 9.22 0.36
C PRO A 96 -15.09 8.87 -0.47
N VAL A 97 -14.25 9.87 -0.78
CA VAL A 97 -12.98 9.68 -1.49
C VAL A 97 -12.00 8.85 -0.65
N SER A 98 -11.93 9.10 0.67
CA SER A 98 -11.11 8.29 1.58
C SER A 98 -11.56 6.83 1.61
N ILE A 99 -12.86 6.55 1.69
CA ILE A 99 -13.38 5.17 1.69
C ILE A 99 -13.04 4.50 0.36
N ALA A 100 -13.31 5.18 -0.75
CA ALA A 100 -13.05 4.65 -2.09
C ALA A 100 -11.57 4.37 -2.32
N SER A 101 -10.65 5.25 -1.89
CA SER A 101 -9.21 5.06 -2.10
C SER A 101 -8.64 3.89 -1.30
N HIS A 102 -9.14 3.67 -0.08
CA HIS A 102 -8.68 2.59 0.78
C HIS A 102 -9.31 1.25 0.37
N LEU A 103 -10.64 1.15 0.40
CA LEU A 103 -11.33 -0.10 0.09
C LEU A 103 -11.22 -0.47 -1.39
N GLY A 104 -11.37 0.50 -2.29
CA GLY A 104 -11.19 0.30 -3.73
C GLY A 104 -9.76 -0.10 -4.06
N GLY A 105 -8.76 0.57 -3.48
CA GLY A 105 -7.35 0.19 -3.61
C GLY A 105 -7.09 -1.24 -3.11
N THR A 106 -7.65 -1.61 -1.95
CA THR A 106 -7.52 -2.97 -1.39
C THR A 106 -8.13 -4.02 -2.31
N ILE A 107 -9.41 -3.88 -2.66
CA ILE A 107 -10.11 -4.83 -3.53
C ILE A 107 -9.34 -4.99 -4.84
N LEU A 108 -8.97 -3.87 -5.47
CA LEU A 108 -8.26 -3.91 -6.74
C LEU A 108 -6.89 -4.59 -6.62
N SER A 109 -6.13 -4.30 -5.55
CA SER A 109 -4.82 -4.92 -5.33
C SER A 109 -4.91 -6.43 -5.16
N LEU A 110 -5.95 -6.94 -4.49
CA LEU A 110 -6.19 -8.37 -4.31
C LEU A 110 -6.56 -9.05 -5.64
N LEU A 111 -7.44 -8.43 -6.44
CA LEU A 111 -7.80 -8.92 -7.78
C LEU A 111 -6.59 -8.95 -8.72
N ILE A 112 -5.71 -7.96 -8.63
CA ILE A 112 -4.48 -7.94 -9.42
C ILE A 112 -3.49 -9.02 -8.94
N LEU A 113 -3.36 -9.21 -7.62
CA LEU A 113 -2.50 -10.28 -7.06
C LEU A 113 -2.98 -11.68 -7.44
N GLU A 114 -4.27 -11.88 -7.70
CA GLU A 114 -4.78 -13.13 -8.26
C GLU A 114 -4.13 -13.47 -9.61
N LYS A 115 -3.75 -12.45 -10.40
CA LYS A 115 -3.10 -12.64 -11.71
C LYS A 115 -1.57 -12.57 -11.63
N VAL A 116 -1.04 -11.63 -10.85
CA VAL A 116 0.41 -11.37 -10.72
C VAL A 116 1.10 -12.34 -9.74
N ARG A 117 0.34 -12.91 -8.81
CA ARG A 117 0.78 -13.76 -7.69
C ARG A 117 1.76 -13.07 -6.74
N MET A 118 1.96 -13.64 -5.57
CA MET A 118 2.87 -13.14 -4.54
C MET A 118 4.20 -13.89 -4.57
N LYS A 119 5.29 -13.21 -4.18
CA LYS A 119 6.63 -13.78 -4.06
C LYS A 119 7.18 -13.52 -2.65
N PRO A 120 8.00 -14.43 -2.07
CA PRO A 120 8.58 -14.19 -0.75
C PRO A 120 9.54 -12.99 -0.75
N ARG A 121 9.72 -12.40 0.45
CA ARG A 121 10.66 -11.30 0.76
C ARG A 121 10.30 -9.94 0.13
N ILE A 122 9.09 -9.77 -0.39
CA ILE A 122 8.53 -8.48 -0.81
C ILE A 122 8.37 -7.54 0.38
N TRP A 123 8.13 -8.05 1.59
CA TRP A 123 8.05 -7.25 2.82
C TRP A 123 9.31 -6.42 3.08
N ILE A 124 10.49 -6.90 2.66
CA ILE A 124 11.75 -6.16 2.81
C ILE A 124 11.70 -4.88 1.96
N ALA A 125 11.26 -4.98 0.71
CA ALA A 125 11.09 -3.82 -0.16
C ALA A 125 10.00 -2.87 0.37
N GLY A 126 8.93 -3.41 0.95
CA GLY A 126 7.90 -2.63 1.65
C GLY A 126 8.48 -1.79 2.81
N ILE A 127 9.34 -2.38 3.64
CA ILE A 127 9.96 -1.68 4.77
C ILE A 127 10.99 -0.66 4.31
N ILE A 128 11.84 -0.99 3.34
CA ILE A 128 12.79 -0.03 2.78
C ILE A 128 12.03 1.20 2.25
N LEU A 129 10.99 0.97 1.46
CA LEU A 129 10.18 2.05 0.90
C LEU A 129 9.45 2.84 2.00
N PHE A 130 8.91 2.15 3.02
CA PHE A 130 8.29 2.81 4.17
C PHE A 130 9.25 3.78 4.87
N LEU A 131 10.45 3.30 5.18
CA LEU A 131 11.48 4.13 5.84
C LEU A 131 11.91 5.30 4.96
N LEU A 132 12.10 5.07 3.65
CA LEU A 132 12.45 6.14 2.70
C LEU A 132 11.37 7.23 2.65
N VAL A 133 10.11 6.86 2.49
CA VAL A 133 8.99 7.81 2.48
C VAL A 133 8.87 8.51 3.82
N GLN A 134 9.09 7.82 4.93
CA GLN A 134 9.06 8.43 6.25
C GLN A 134 10.16 9.49 6.41
N GLN A 135 11.37 9.24 5.91
CA GLN A 135 12.42 10.28 5.89
C GLN A 135 12.06 11.45 4.98
N ILE A 136 11.47 11.17 3.81
CA ILE A 136 10.93 12.22 2.93
C ILE A 136 9.88 13.05 3.68
N CYS A 137 8.97 12.40 4.41
CA CYS A 137 7.98 13.11 5.21
C CYS A 137 8.64 13.98 6.29
N ARG A 138 9.61 13.42 7.02
CA ARG A 138 10.34 14.16 8.05
C ARG A 138 11.07 15.38 7.49
N SER A 139 11.56 15.33 6.26
CA SER A 139 12.28 16.45 5.63
C SER A 139 11.37 17.49 4.96
N PHE A 140 10.21 17.07 4.42
CA PHE A 140 9.42 17.92 3.52
C PHE A 140 7.99 18.20 3.98
N THR A 141 7.49 17.55 5.03
CA THR A 141 6.13 17.81 5.54
C THR A 141 6.13 18.70 6.78
N PRO A 142 5.12 19.56 6.93
CA PRO A 142 4.91 20.33 8.15
C PRO A 142 4.84 19.43 9.40
N PHE A 143 5.52 19.87 10.47
CA PHE A 143 5.60 19.14 11.74
C PHE A 143 4.23 18.90 12.39
N ASP A 144 3.29 19.81 12.18
CA ASP A 144 1.93 19.75 12.69
C ASP A 144 1.10 18.61 12.06
N LEU A 145 1.30 18.35 10.76
CA LEU A 145 0.56 17.33 10.00
C LEU A 145 1.04 15.89 10.24
N ASP A 146 2.28 15.71 10.69
CA ASP A 146 2.86 14.43 11.15
C ASP A 146 2.58 13.21 10.23
N VAL A 147 2.68 13.42 8.91
CA VAL A 147 2.38 12.40 7.91
C VAL A 147 3.31 11.19 8.07
N ASN A 148 2.74 9.98 8.12
CA ASN A 148 3.44 8.72 8.43
C ASN A 148 4.16 8.72 9.80
N ASN A 149 3.63 9.47 10.78
CA ASN A 149 4.20 9.62 12.12
C ASN A 149 5.71 9.97 12.06
N ALA A 150 6.07 10.88 11.15
CA ALA A 150 7.45 11.21 10.84
C ALA A 150 8.10 12.17 11.85
N HIS A 151 7.29 12.83 12.68
CA HIS A 151 7.67 13.94 13.54
C HIS A 151 7.30 13.72 15.01
N LYS A 152 6.13 13.13 15.29
CA LYS A 152 5.61 13.00 16.65
C LYS A 152 5.21 11.57 16.99
N VAL A 153 5.01 11.37 18.29
CA VAL A 153 4.38 10.16 18.82
C VAL A 153 2.90 10.21 18.45
N TYR A 154 2.39 9.12 17.87
CA TYR A 154 0.99 9.01 17.49
C TYR A 154 0.09 9.26 18.70
N SER A 155 -1.04 9.95 18.48
CA SER A 155 -1.86 10.56 19.53
C SER A 155 -2.23 9.60 20.67
N ILE A 156 -2.55 8.34 20.33
CA ILE A 156 -2.94 7.28 21.29
C ILE A 156 -1.83 6.94 22.28
N TRP A 157 -0.56 7.16 21.92
CA TRP A 157 0.61 6.78 22.72
C TRP A 157 1.30 7.98 23.38
N LYS A 158 0.84 9.20 23.13
CA LYS A 158 1.51 10.44 23.52
C LYS A 158 1.73 10.55 25.03
N ASP A 159 0.75 10.10 25.83
CA ASP A 159 0.82 10.21 27.30
C ASP A 159 1.70 9.11 27.93
N MET A 160 1.93 8.01 27.20
CA MET A 160 2.76 6.90 27.65
C MET A 160 4.23 7.05 27.23
N ILE A 161 4.48 7.64 26.06
CA ILE A 161 5.81 7.70 25.45
C ILE A 161 6.18 9.16 25.20
N GLY A 162 7.00 9.73 26.09
CA GLY A 162 7.46 11.12 25.98
C GLY A 162 8.59 11.36 24.98
N ASN A 163 9.16 10.32 24.38
CA ASN A 163 10.30 10.42 23.47
C ASN A 163 10.00 9.80 22.10
N TYR A 164 10.17 10.59 21.04
CA TYR A 164 9.90 10.15 19.66
C TYR A 164 10.70 8.91 19.25
N TRP A 165 11.97 8.78 19.63
CA TRP A 165 12.80 7.64 19.25
C TRP A 165 12.40 6.35 19.97
N LEU A 166 11.97 6.46 21.23
CA LEU A 166 11.38 5.34 21.98
C LEU A 166 10.04 4.89 21.40
N TYR A 167 9.33 5.75 20.67
CA TYR A 167 8.14 5.38 19.90
C TYR A 167 8.51 4.81 18.52
N TRP A 168 9.45 5.46 17.83
CA TRP A 168 9.77 5.18 16.43
C TRP A 168 10.41 3.81 16.24
N ILE A 169 11.41 3.44 17.06
CA ILE A 169 12.10 2.15 16.91
C ILE A 169 11.11 0.97 17.08
N PRO A 170 10.31 0.90 18.16
CA PRO A 170 9.28 -0.15 18.27
C PRO A 170 8.25 -0.08 17.15
N SER A 171 7.86 1.12 16.69
CA SER A 171 6.91 1.25 15.58
C SER A 171 7.46 0.63 14.30
N VAL A 172 8.74 0.85 13.96
CA VAL A 172 9.39 0.21 12.81
C VAL A 172 9.39 -1.32 12.94
N LEU A 173 9.61 -1.86 14.15
CA LEU A 173 9.53 -3.30 14.39
C LEU A 173 8.10 -3.84 14.22
N VAL A 174 7.09 -3.11 14.70
CA VAL A 174 5.67 -3.44 14.52
C VAL A 174 5.30 -3.42 13.04
N VAL A 175 5.67 -2.36 12.30
CA VAL A 175 5.44 -2.25 10.86
C VAL A 175 6.12 -3.40 10.11
N SER A 176 7.38 -3.71 10.44
CA SER A 176 8.14 -4.83 9.84
C SER A 176 7.46 -6.17 10.07
N THR A 177 7.05 -6.44 11.30
CA THR A 177 6.34 -7.66 11.67
C THR A 177 4.99 -7.76 10.96
N ALA A 178 4.22 -6.66 10.92
CA ALA A 178 2.92 -6.62 10.25
C ALA A 178 3.05 -6.87 8.75
N MET A 179 4.00 -6.21 8.07
CA MET A 179 4.26 -6.46 6.64
C MET A 179 4.69 -7.90 6.38
N TRP A 180 5.53 -8.48 7.25
CA TRP A 180 5.91 -9.89 7.14
C TRP A 180 4.70 -10.82 7.29
N ILE A 181 3.82 -10.60 8.28
CA ILE A 181 2.59 -11.38 8.47
C ILE A 181 1.68 -11.26 7.25
N ILE A 182 1.43 -10.05 6.75
CA ILE A 182 0.58 -9.82 5.57
C ILE A 182 1.17 -10.55 4.36
N GLU A 183 2.49 -10.49 4.13
CA GLU A 183 3.12 -11.26 3.07
C GLU A 183 2.85 -12.77 3.24
N LYS A 184 2.96 -13.32 4.45
CA LYS A 184 2.68 -14.75 4.69
C LYS A 184 1.25 -15.10 4.31
N VAL A 185 0.28 -14.28 4.69
CA VAL A 185 -1.12 -14.48 4.28
C VAL A 185 -1.27 -14.40 2.76
N LEU A 186 -0.66 -13.40 2.11
CA LEU A 186 -0.72 -13.26 0.66
C LEU A 186 -0.03 -14.42 -0.09
N LEU A 187 1.04 -14.98 0.45
CA LEU A 187 1.69 -16.17 -0.11
C LEU A 187 0.81 -17.42 0.00
N LEU A 188 -0.01 -17.52 1.05
CA LEU A 188 -0.98 -18.62 1.20
C LEU A 188 -2.14 -18.48 0.21
N VAL A 189 -2.64 -17.27 -0.01
CA VAL A 189 -3.81 -17.02 -0.87
C VAL A 189 -3.43 -16.92 -2.36
N PHE A 190 -2.27 -16.33 -2.67
CA PHE A 190 -1.81 -16.07 -4.04
C PHE A 190 -0.40 -16.62 -4.28
N PRO A 191 -0.14 -17.93 -4.09
CA PRO A 191 1.19 -18.50 -4.28
C PRO A 191 1.69 -18.31 -5.72
N GLU A 192 3.00 -18.14 -5.88
CA GLU A 192 3.66 -18.22 -7.19
C GLU A 192 3.47 -19.65 -7.73
N LYS A 193 3.00 -19.78 -8.98
CA LYS A 193 2.90 -21.10 -9.62
C LYS A 193 4.32 -21.67 -9.73
N GLN A 194 4.56 -22.85 -9.16
CA GLN A 194 5.83 -23.53 -9.36
C GLN A 194 5.95 -23.93 -10.83
N ASN A 195 7.06 -23.58 -11.48
CA ASN A 195 7.34 -24.07 -12.83
C ASN A 195 7.65 -25.57 -12.73
N GLY A 196 6.64 -26.44 -12.82
CA GLY A 196 6.85 -27.89 -12.71
C GLY A 196 5.64 -28.80 -12.47
N GLU A 197 4.40 -28.31 -12.53
CA GLU A 197 3.18 -29.15 -12.53
C GLU A 197 2.31 -28.90 -13.77
#